data_AF-A0A519UYK2-F1
#
_entry.id   AF-A0A519UYK2-F1
#
_cell.length_a   1.000
_cell.length_b   1.000
_cell.length_c   1.000
_cell.angle_alpha   90.00
_cell.angle_beta   90.00
_cell.angle_gamma   90.00
#
_symmetry.space_group_name_H-M   'P 1'
#
loop_
_entity.id
_entity.type
_entity.pdbx_description
1 polymer ?
#
loop_
_entity_poly.entity_id
_entity_poly.type
_entity_poly.pdbx_seq_one_letter_code
_entity_poly.pdbx_strand_id
1 'polypeptide(L)'
;VFSLLAFALSCTRLPNVQGKGEALLQGVWNQDSIANSSKLLTYTQHHFKISCDSFYVDLTTFSKVNYYSDSCFNKGVWKEYAKGTYIVKGDTLILTGTFTKDNYKQKVSGCYRTGRYLTNFKIKSSAANSLVLENLNDQRECALVLKEKITCVPKEL
;
A
#
# COMPACT_ATOMS: atom_id res chain seq x y z
N VAL A 1 37.48 50.75 -12.51
CA VAL A 1 37.62 49.30 -12.37
C VAL A 1 36.58 48.84 -11.35
N PHE A 2 35.43 48.34 -11.81
CA PHE A 2 34.31 47.92 -10.96
C PHE A 2 34.29 46.40 -10.94
N SER A 3 34.72 45.80 -9.83
CA SER A 3 34.69 44.35 -9.64
C SER A 3 33.29 43.90 -9.25
N LEU A 4 32.62 43.15 -10.13
CA LEU A 4 31.42 42.38 -9.80
C LEU A 4 31.83 41.15 -8.98
N LEU A 5 31.48 41.13 -7.68
CA LEU A 5 31.46 39.91 -6.88
C LEU A 5 30.20 39.11 -7.22
N ALA A 6 30.34 38.02 -7.97
CA ALA A 6 29.29 37.03 -8.15
C ALA A 6 29.32 36.03 -6.98
N PHE A 7 28.29 36.05 -6.13
CA PHE A 7 28.07 35.05 -5.09
C PHE A 7 27.74 33.70 -5.74
N ALA A 8 28.70 32.76 -5.69
CA ALA A 8 28.47 31.37 -6.03
C ALA A 8 27.68 30.68 -4.90
N LEU A 9 26.34 30.80 -4.95
CA LEU A 9 25.45 29.92 -4.20
C LEU A 9 25.47 28.54 -4.91
N SER A 10 26.36 27.66 -4.47
CA SER A 10 26.38 26.28 -4.94
C SER A 10 25.24 25.49 -4.32
N CYS A 11 24.27 25.05 -5.13
CA CYS A 11 23.31 24.04 -4.72
C CYS A 11 24.05 22.72 -4.45
N THR A 12 24.06 22.27 -3.20
CA THR A 12 24.52 20.92 -2.86
C THR A 12 23.44 19.91 -3.26
N ARG A 13 23.85 18.78 -3.87
CA ARG A 13 22.90 17.68 -4.12
C ARG A 13 22.45 17.15 -2.76
N LEU A 14 21.16 17.24 -2.49
CA LEU A 14 20.57 16.57 -1.34
C LEU A 14 20.76 15.05 -1.51
N PRO A 15 21.14 14.33 -0.44
CA PRO A 15 21.29 12.88 -0.49
C PRO A 15 19.94 12.25 -0.86
N ASN A 16 19.99 11.24 -1.73
CA ASN A 16 18.82 10.48 -2.15
C ASN A 16 18.43 9.53 -1.01
N VAL A 17 17.57 10.01 -0.11
CA VAL A 17 17.09 9.25 1.04
C VAL A 17 15.62 8.92 0.89
N GLN A 18 15.19 7.80 1.48
CA GLN A 18 13.77 7.44 1.58
C GLN A 18 12.96 8.56 2.23
N GLY A 19 11.76 8.80 1.71
CA GLY A 19 10.82 9.73 2.32
C GLY A 19 10.43 9.23 3.71
N LYS A 20 10.20 10.15 4.67
CA LYS A 20 9.81 9.80 6.04
C LYS A 20 8.44 9.10 6.11
N GLY A 21 7.60 9.30 5.10
CA GLY A 21 6.22 8.85 5.09
C GLY A 21 5.33 9.58 6.10
N GLU A 22 4.10 9.10 6.24
CA GLU A 22 3.13 9.57 7.22
C GLU A 22 3.29 8.78 8.53
N ALA A 23 3.48 9.48 9.64
CA ALA A 23 3.77 8.87 10.94
C ALA A 23 2.60 8.00 11.44
N LEU A 24 1.37 8.42 11.14
CA LEU A 24 0.13 7.73 11.53
C LEU A 24 -0.03 6.37 10.84
N LEU A 25 0.63 6.15 9.70
CA LEU A 25 0.49 4.92 8.91
C LEU A 25 1.59 3.88 9.23
N GLN A 26 2.63 4.25 9.98
CA GLN A 26 3.78 3.39 10.20
C GLN A 26 3.43 2.16 11.03
N GLY A 27 3.51 0.98 10.43
CA GLY A 27 3.17 -0.26 11.12
C GLY A 27 2.76 -1.41 10.21
N VAL A 28 2.51 -2.55 10.86
CA VAL A 28 1.84 -3.70 10.29
C VAL A 28 0.38 -3.64 10.68
N TRP A 29 -0.51 -3.61 9.70
CA TRP A 29 -1.94 -3.43 9.84
C TRP A 29 -2.67 -4.61 9.25
N ASN A 30 -3.66 -5.14 9.98
CA ASN A 30 -4.46 -6.25 9.49
C ASN A 30 -5.95 -5.90 9.46
N GLN A 31 -6.61 -6.32 8.39
CA GLN A 31 -8.06 -6.29 8.30
C GLN A 31 -8.62 -7.57 8.93
N ASP A 32 -8.87 -7.54 10.25
CA ASP A 32 -9.28 -8.73 11.02
C ASP A 32 -10.65 -9.29 10.58
N SER A 33 -11.53 -8.44 10.06
CA SER A 33 -12.85 -8.87 9.59
C SER A 33 -13.37 -8.05 8.41
N ILE A 34 -14.33 -8.63 7.68
CA ILE A 34 -15.03 -8.00 6.56
C ILE A 34 -16.51 -7.97 6.91
N ALA A 35 -17.08 -6.77 6.97
CA ALA A 35 -18.50 -6.61 7.24
C ALA A 35 -19.34 -7.37 6.20
N ASN A 36 -20.31 -8.17 6.68
CA ASN A 36 -21.21 -8.95 5.84
C ASN A 36 -20.53 -9.94 4.88
N SER A 37 -19.31 -10.42 5.18
CA SER A 37 -18.54 -11.32 4.30
C SER A 37 -19.33 -12.52 3.77
N SER A 38 -20.23 -13.10 4.58
CA SER A 38 -21.09 -14.22 4.20
C SER A 38 -22.08 -13.89 3.07
N LYS A 39 -22.51 -12.62 2.97
CA LYS A 39 -23.45 -12.12 1.95
C LYS A 39 -22.75 -11.64 0.69
N LEU A 40 -21.43 -11.44 0.71
CA LEU A 40 -20.67 -10.97 -0.43
C LEU A 40 -20.41 -12.11 -1.43
N LEU A 41 -20.45 -11.78 -2.72
CA LEU A 41 -20.00 -12.67 -3.80
C LEU A 41 -18.47 -12.70 -3.88
N THR A 42 -17.85 -11.54 -3.70
CA THR A 42 -16.39 -11.38 -3.70
C THR A 42 -15.96 -10.31 -2.70
N TYR A 43 -14.83 -10.54 -2.04
CA TYR A 43 -14.17 -9.57 -1.17
C TYR A 43 -12.67 -9.85 -1.05
N THR A 44 -11.90 -8.82 -0.72
CA THR A 44 -10.46 -8.92 -0.49
C THR A 44 -10.13 -8.40 0.90
N GLN A 45 -9.43 -9.20 1.68
CA GLN A 45 -8.83 -8.81 2.94
C GLN A 45 -7.43 -8.25 2.71
N HIS A 46 -7.12 -7.16 3.40
CA HIS A 46 -5.84 -6.48 3.29
C HIS A 46 -4.98 -6.69 4.54
N HIS A 47 -3.72 -7.04 4.32
CA HIS A 47 -2.68 -7.01 5.32
C HIS A 47 -1.57 -6.08 4.83
N PHE A 48 -1.41 -4.94 5.48
CA PHE A 48 -0.43 -3.93 5.10
C PHE A 48 0.79 -3.98 6.01
N LYS A 49 1.96 -3.76 5.43
CA LYS A 49 3.15 -3.31 6.14
C LYS A 49 3.60 -1.99 5.52
N ILE A 50 3.55 -0.93 6.30
CA ILE A 50 3.93 0.41 5.89
C ILE A 50 5.14 0.84 6.71
N SER A 51 6.19 1.24 6.01
CA SER A 51 7.46 1.68 6.61
C SER A 51 8.05 2.80 5.77
N CYS A 52 8.33 3.92 6.42
CA CYS A 52 8.74 5.16 5.76
C CYS A 52 7.71 5.52 4.66
N ASP A 53 8.16 5.78 3.44
CA ASP A 53 7.34 6.06 2.26
C ASP A 53 6.89 4.81 1.48
N SER A 54 7.25 3.62 1.96
CA SER A 54 7.06 2.35 1.26
C SER A 54 5.93 1.54 1.88
N PHE A 55 5.18 0.83 1.04
CA PHE A 55 4.16 -0.11 1.47
C PHE A 55 4.38 -1.48 0.85
N TYR A 56 3.90 -2.48 1.59
CA TYR A 56 3.75 -3.86 1.18
C TYR A 56 2.32 -4.26 1.55
N VAL A 57 1.63 -4.97 0.66
CA VAL A 57 0.28 -5.43 0.92
C VAL A 57 0.10 -6.86 0.47
N ASP A 58 -0.52 -7.64 1.33
CA ASP A 58 -1.03 -8.97 1.02
C ASP A 58 -2.54 -8.87 0.87
N LEU A 59 -3.04 -9.44 -0.22
CA LEU A 59 -4.43 -9.37 -0.63
C LEU A 59 -4.96 -10.79 -0.64
N THR A 60 -5.77 -11.17 0.35
CA THR A 60 -6.45 -12.47 0.34
C THR A 60 -7.85 -12.26 -0.22
N THR A 61 -8.09 -12.75 -1.43
CA THR A 61 -9.38 -12.59 -2.12
C THR A 61 -10.19 -13.87 -2.01
N PHE A 62 -11.45 -13.69 -1.67
CA PHE A 62 -12.47 -14.74 -1.62
C PHE A 62 -13.52 -14.43 -2.68
N SER A 63 -13.87 -15.40 -3.52
CA SER A 63 -14.91 -15.29 -4.54
C SER A 63 -15.72 -16.57 -4.63
N LYS A 64 -17.05 -16.43 -4.64
CA LYS A 64 -18.00 -17.51 -4.94
C LYS A 64 -18.15 -17.74 -6.44
N VAL A 65 -17.73 -16.77 -7.25
CA VAL A 65 -17.83 -16.81 -8.71
C VAL A 65 -16.46 -17.09 -9.32
N ASN A 66 -16.41 -18.03 -10.26
CA ASN A 66 -15.17 -18.38 -10.94
C ASN A 66 -14.89 -17.41 -12.09
N TYR A 67 -13.90 -16.54 -11.90
CA TYR A 67 -13.41 -15.58 -12.90
C TYR A 67 -12.12 -16.03 -13.61
N TYR A 68 -11.55 -17.17 -13.20
CA TYR A 68 -10.25 -17.65 -13.68
C TYR A 68 -10.36 -19.07 -14.22
N SER A 69 -9.30 -19.57 -14.85
CA SER A 69 -9.21 -21.01 -15.12
C SER A 69 -9.23 -21.79 -13.80
N ASP A 70 -9.74 -23.03 -13.83
CA ASP A 70 -9.86 -23.86 -12.62
C ASP A 70 -8.53 -24.04 -11.87
N SER A 71 -7.42 -24.09 -12.61
CA SER A 71 -6.05 -24.13 -12.06
C SER A 71 -5.66 -22.91 -11.25
N CYS A 72 -6.28 -21.75 -11.51
CA CYS A 72 -6.02 -20.49 -10.81
C CYS A 72 -7.12 -20.16 -9.80
N PHE A 73 -8.34 -20.69 -9.94
CA PHE A 73 -9.45 -20.30 -9.07
C PHE A 73 -9.27 -20.73 -7.61
N ASN A 74 -8.50 -21.80 -7.35
CA ASN A 74 -8.12 -22.25 -6.01
C ASN A 74 -9.31 -22.33 -5.03
N LYS A 75 -10.41 -22.95 -5.49
CA LYS A 75 -11.66 -23.09 -4.71
C LYS A 75 -12.22 -21.74 -4.24
N GLY A 76 -12.01 -20.68 -5.01
CA GLY A 76 -12.48 -19.34 -4.72
C GLY A 76 -11.63 -18.56 -3.74
N VAL A 77 -10.42 -19.02 -3.40
CA VAL A 77 -9.52 -18.31 -2.47
C VAL A 77 -8.13 -18.20 -3.07
N TRP A 78 -7.62 -16.98 -3.18
CA TRP A 78 -6.24 -16.76 -3.63
C TRP A 78 -5.58 -15.58 -2.95
N LYS A 79 -4.25 -15.57 -3.01
CA LYS A 79 -3.41 -14.51 -2.46
C LYS A 79 -2.68 -13.77 -3.57
N GLU A 80 -2.69 -12.45 -3.47
CA GLU A 80 -1.89 -11.55 -4.29
C GLU A 80 -1.06 -10.66 -3.38
N TYR A 81 0.04 -10.17 -3.93
CA TYR A 81 0.98 -9.33 -3.20
C TYR A 81 1.26 -8.09 -4.05
N ALA A 82 1.42 -6.95 -3.42
CA ALA A 82 1.91 -5.75 -4.08
C ALA A 82 2.86 -4.99 -3.17
N LYS A 83 3.77 -4.24 -3.79
CA LYS A 83 4.66 -3.31 -3.10
C LYS A 83 4.83 -2.03 -3.90
N GLY A 84 5.18 -0.96 -3.21
CA GLY A 84 5.52 0.30 -3.84
C GLY A 84 5.69 1.42 -2.83
N THR A 85 5.41 2.64 -3.26
CA THR A 85 5.43 3.83 -2.42
C THR A 85 4.04 4.41 -2.28
N TYR A 86 3.87 5.26 -1.28
CA TYR A 86 2.62 5.98 -1.08
C TYR A 86 2.84 7.46 -0.84
N ILE A 87 1.78 8.22 -1.07
CA ILE A 87 1.68 9.62 -0.68
C ILE A 87 0.33 9.87 -0.01
N VAL A 88 0.30 10.76 0.97
CA VAL A 88 -0.94 11.24 1.58
C VAL A 88 -1.15 12.69 1.13
N LYS A 89 -2.34 12.98 0.59
CA LYS A 89 -2.76 14.31 0.15
C LYS A 89 -4.10 14.64 0.81
N GLY A 90 -4.08 15.51 1.82
CA GLY A 90 -5.28 15.78 2.62
C GLY A 90 -5.75 14.52 3.34
N ASP A 91 -6.99 14.10 3.07
CA ASP A 91 -7.57 12.86 3.59
C ASP A 91 -7.40 11.66 2.64
N THR A 92 -6.61 11.78 1.58
CA THR A 92 -6.48 10.74 0.56
C THR A 92 -5.11 10.07 0.60
N LEU A 93 -5.09 8.77 0.81
CA LEU A 93 -3.93 7.88 0.68
C LEU A 93 -3.87 7.33 -0.75
N ILE A 94 -2.75 7.56 -1.43
CA ILE A 94 -2.51 7.11 -2.81
C ILE A 94 -1.38 6.08 -2.78
N LEU A 95 -1.68 4.84 -3.14
CA LEU A 95 -0.72 3.74 -3.25
C LEU A 95 -0.31 3.55 -4.71
N THR A 96 0.99 3.64 -4.99
CA THR A 96 1.57 3.40 -6.31
C THR A 96 2.63 2.33 -6.26
N GLY A 97 2.41 1.22 -6.95
CA GLY A 97 3.31 0.09 -6.90
C GLY A 97 3.12 -0.90 -8.04
N THR A 98 3.53 -2.14 -7.78
CA THR A 98 3.38 -3.26 -8.72
C THR A 98 2.93 -4.52 -7.99
N PHE A 99 2.21 -5.37 -8.70
CA PHE A 99 1.94 -6.72 -8.24
C PHE A 99 3.23 -7.54 -8.22
N THR A 100 3.41 -8.31 -7.16
CA THR A 100 4.61 -9.08 -6.86
C THR A 100 4.27 -10.54 -6.59
N LYS A 101 5.33 -11.35 -6.51
CA LYS A 101 5.27 -12.67 -5.89
C LYS A 101 5.14 -12.52 -4.37
N ASP A 102 4.94 -13.64 -3.69
CA ASP A 102 4.89 -13.76 -2.22
C ASP A 102 6.11 -13.19 -1.51
N ASN A 103 7.30 -13.30 -2.11
CA ASN A 103 8.54 -12.72 -1.61
C ASN A 103 8.74 -11.25 -2.02
N TYR A 104 7.70 -10.57 -2.50
CA TYR A 104 7.73 -9.18 -2.97
C TYR A 104 8.73 -8.90 -4.11
N LYS A 105 9.18 -9.94 -4.84
CA LYS A 105 9.90 -9.77 -6.11
C LYS A 105 8.91 -9.57 -7.26
N GLN A 106 9.38 -8.97 -8.34
CA GLN A 106 8.54 -8.65 -9.50
C GLN A 106 7.80 -9.88 -10.03
N LYS A 107 6.51 -9.71 -10.31
CA LYS A 107 5.66 -10.71 -10.95
C LYS A 107 5.45 -10.35 -12.42
N VAL A 108 5.98 -11.18 -13.31
CA VAL A 108 5.90 -10.97 -14.77
C VAL A 108 4.85 -11.86 -15.45
N SER A 109 4.43 -12.95 -14.81
CA SER A 109 3.48 -13.93 -15.34
C SER A 109 2.83 -14.74 -14.22
N GLY A 110 1.87 -15.59 -14.59
CA GLY A 110 1.13 -16.48 -13.68
C GLY A 110 -0.33 -16.07 -13.48
N CYS A 111 -1.01 -16.73 -12.55
CA CYS A 111 -2.40 -16.44 -12.20
C CYS A 111 -2.58 -15.03 -11.62
N TYR A 112 -3.79 -14.47 -11.70
CA TYR A 112 -4.20 -13.20 -11.08
C TYR A 112 -3.49 -11.96 -11.67
N ARG A 113 -3.60 -10.82 -10.98
CA ARG A 113 -3.14 -9.53 -11.50
C ARG A 113 -1.61 -9.47 -11.57
N THR A 114 -1.12 -8.80 -12.61
CA THR A 114 0.30 -8.48 -12.84
C THR A 114 0.42 -7.01 -13.24
N GLY A 115 1.65 -6.48 -13.27
CA GLY A 115 1.89 -5.08 -13.65
C GLY A 115 1.63 -4.10 -12.52
N ARG A 116 1.00 -2.96 -12.82
CA ARG A 116 0.85 -1.83 -11.89
C ARG A 116 -0.22 -2.11 -10.83
N TYR A 117 0.10 -1.77 -9.58
CA TYR A 117 -0.85 -1.67 -8.49
C TYR A 117 -1.11 -0.19 -8.21
N LEU A 118 -2.32 0.28 -8.49
CA LEU A 118 -2.76 1.65 -8.25
C LEU A 118 -4.05 1.59 -7.44
N THR A 119 -4.06 2.20 -6.27
CA THR A 119 -5.24 2.22 -5.40
C THR A 119 -5.23 3.48 -4.56
N ASN A 120 -6.42 4.07 -4.41
CA ASN A 120 -6.61 5.26 -3.60
C ASN A 120 -7.62 4.95 -2.49
N PHE A 121 -7.30 5.37 -1.28
CA PHE A 121 -8.17 5.28 -0.13
C PHE A 121 -8.44 6.66 0.44
N LYS A 122 -9.68 6.90 0.89
CA LYS A 122 -9.98 7.99 1.81
C LYS A 122 -9.70 7.54 3.24
N ILE A 123 -8.94 8.32 3.99
CA ILE A 123 -8.68 8.11 5.41
C ILE A 123 -9.89 8.66 6.17
N LYS A 124 -10.77 7.76 6.63
CA LYS A 124 -12.00 8.11 7.36
C LYS A 124 -11.72 8.42 8.82
N SER A 125 -10.83 7.66 9.44
CA SER A 125 -10.34 7.91 10.79
C SER A 125 -8.98 7.25 11.02
N SER A 126 -8.18 7.85 11.90
CA SER A 126 -6.91 7.29 12.36
C SER A 126 -6.79 7.49 13.88
N ALA A 127 -6.37 6.43 14.56
CA ALA A 127 -6.04 6.44 15.98
C ALA A 127 -4.82 5.53 16.21
N ALA A 128 -4.34 5.45 17.46
CA ALA A 128 -3.09 4.75 17.78
C ALA A 128 -3.05 3.28 17.29
N ASN A 129 -4.17 2.57 17.38
CA ASN A 129 -4.26 1.14 17.03
C ASN A 129 -5.32 0.82 15.96
N SER A 130 -5.98 1.84 15.41
CA SER A 130 -7.06 1.65 14.43
C SER A 130 -6.95 2.64 13.29
N LEU A 131 -7.13 2.16 12.07
CA LEU A 131 -7.13 2.97 10.86
C LEU A 131 -8.32 2.54 10.01
N VAL A 132 -9.21 3.47 9.66
CA VAL A 132 -10.33 3.17 8.77
C VAL A 132 -10.09 3.86 7.45
N LEU A 133 -9.90 3.04 6.42
CA LEU A 133 -9.74 3.47 5.04
C LEU A 133 -11.02 3.16 4.28
N GLU A 134 -11.40 3.99 3.32
CA GLU A 134 -12.48 3.72 2.37
C GLU A 134 -11.88 3.68 0.97
N ASN A 135 -12.02 2.55 0.28
CA ASN A 135 -11.50 2.42 -1.08
C ASN A 135 -12.33 3.29 -2.02
N LEU A 136 -11.68 4.20 -2.74
CA LEU A 136 -12.37 5.13 -3.61
C LEU A 136 -12.96 4.49 -4.87
N ASN A 137 -12.54 3.27 -5.23
CA ASN A 137 -13.04 2.57 -6.41
C ASN A 137 -14.37 1.85 -6.16
N ASP A 138 -14.56 1.27 -4.98
CA ASP A 138 -15.74 0.45 -4.65
C ASP A 138 -16.49 0.91 -3.39
N GLN A 139 -16.05 2.02 -2.78
CA GLN A 139 -16.60 2.65 -1.57
C GLN A 139 -16.65 1.70 -0.36
N ARG A 140 -15.86 0.62 -0.37
CA ARG A 140 -15.81 -0.32 0.75
C ARG A 140 -14.86 0.15 1.82
N GLU A 141 -15.30 0.01 3.07
CA GLU A 141 -14.45 0.25 4.23
C GLU A 141 -13.45 -0.89 4.45
N CYS A 142 -12.23 -0.49 4.76
CA CYS A 142 -11.11 -1.29 5.18
C CYS A 142 -10.74 -0.84 6.60
N ALA A 143 -11.39 -1.46 7.58
CA ALA A 143 -11.09 -1.27 8.99
C ALA A 143 -9.85 -2.10 9.36
N LEU A 144 -8.77 -1.39 9.67
CA LEU A 144 -7.46 -1.96 9.96
C LEU A 144 -7.13 -1.82 11.45
N VAL A 145 -6.54 -2.88 11.99
CA VAL A 145 -6.04 -2.94 13.36
C VAL A 145 -4.52 -3.03 13.34
N LEU A 146 -3.85 -2.18 14.12
CA LEU A 146 -2.39 -2.21 14.25
C LEU A 146 -1.97 -3.50 14.97
N LYS A 147 -1.06 -4.26 14.35
CA LYS A 147 -0.46 -5.48 14.92
C LYS A 147 0.95 -5.23 15.42
N GLU A 148 1.70 -4.38 14.72
CA GLU A 148 3.07 -4.04 15.09
C GLU A 148 3.34 -2.58 14.70
N LYS A 149 3.88 -1.79 15.64
CA LYS A 149 4.30 -0.41 15.36
C LYS A 149 5.69 -0.41 14.73
N ILE A 150 5.83 0.25 13.59
CA ILE A 150 7.12 0.45 12.92
C ILE A 150 7.58 1.90 13.15
N THR A 151 8.86 2.09 13.42
CA THR A 151 9.46 3.43 13.44
C THR A 151 10.28 3.59 12.18
N CYS A 152 9.98 4.59 11.35
CA CYS A 152 10.76 4.85 10.14
C CYS A 152 12.18 5.28 10.50
N VAL A 153 13.16 4.52 9.99
CA VAL A 153 14.57 4.91 9.97
C VAL A 153 14.95 5.06 8.49
N PRO A 154 14.91 6.28 7.93
CA PRO A 154 15.18 6.52 6.52
C PRO A 154 16.55 5.97 6.11
N LYS A 155 16.60 5.29 4.97
CA LYS A 155 17.83 4.76 4.39
C LYS A 155 18.17 5.53 3.12
N GLU A 156 19.46 5.54 2.77
CA GLU A 156 19.92 6.00 1.46
C GLU A 156 19.43 5.02 0.37
N LEU A 157 19.07 5.59 -0.78
CA LEU A 157 18.48 4.92 -1.96
C LEU A 157 19.48 4.79 -3.10
#